data_AF-A0A496UM15-F1
#
_entry.id   AF-A0A496UM15-F1
#
_cell.length_a   1.000
_cell.length_b   1.000
_cell.length_c   1.000
_cell.angle_alpha   90.00
_cell.angle_beta   90.00
_cell.angle_gamma   90.00
#
_symmetry.space_group_name_H-M   'P 1'
#
loop_
_entity.id
_entity.type
_entity.pdbx_description
1 polymer ?
#
loop_
_entity_poly.entity_id
_entity_poly.type
_entity_poly.pdbx_seq_one_letter_code
_entity_poly.pdbx_strand_id
1 'polypeptide(L)'
;LLLYDFNGDLLWQRCYDAGGEEFLAKAVLSNHGILAIGIIHSISGEKLSFWILKTDSSGFVEGAGITEDGTQVLEPDWISIDLYDR
;
A
#
# COMPACT_ATOMS: atom_id res chain seq x y z
N LEU A 1 7.58 -2.00 2.22
CA LEU A 1 7.96 -3.15 1.36
C LEU A 1 9.37 -2.94 0.81
N LEU A 2 10.06 -4.05 0.55
CA LEU A 2 11.40 -4.10 -0.06
C LEU A 2 11.32 -4.99 -1.30
N LEU A 3 11.92 -4.56 -2.40
CA LEU A 3 12.09 -5.39 -3.59
C LEU A 3 13.57 -5.64 -3.83
N TYR A 4 13.92 -6.91 -4.02
CA TYR A 4 15.25 -7.37 -4.36
C TYR A 4 15.25 -8.04 -5.74
N ASP A 5 16.38 -7.99 -6.41
CA ASP A 5 16.61 -8.80 -7.61
C ASP A 5 16.98 -10.26 -7.24
N PHE A 6 17.29 -11.07 -8.26
CA PHE A 6 17.65 -12.48 -8.06
C PHE A 6 19.04 -12.68 -7.42
N ASN A 7 19.90 -11.65 -7.42
CA ASN A 7 21.21 -11.65 -6.77
C ASN A 7 21.12 -11.20 -5.30
N GLY A 8 19.96 -10.65 -4.89
CA GLY A 8 19.76 -10.07 -3.57
C GLY A 8 20.09 -8.58 -3.50
N ASP A 9 20.25 -7.91 -4.64
CA ASP A 9 20.47 -6.47 -4.69
C ASP A 9 19.15 -5.73 -4.45
N LEU A 10 19.17 -4.71 -3.59
CA LEU A 10 18.00 -3.89 -3.29
C LEU A 10 17.66 -3.03 -4.52
N LEU A 11 16.52 -3.32 -5.14
CA LEU A 11 15.99 -2.53 -6.25
C LEU A 11 15.26 -1.28 -5.75
N TRP A 12 14.40 -1.44 -4.74
CA TRP A 12 13.74 -0.31 -4.10
C TRP A 12 13.23 -0.63 -2.70
N GLN A 13 13.04 0.44 -1.91
CA GLN A 13 12.38 0.43 -0.61
C GLN A 13 11.30 1.52 -0.59
N ARG A 14 10.11 1.15 -0.13
CA ARG A 14 8.97 2.06 0.04
C ARG A 14 8.21 1.77 1.31
N CYS A 15 7.76 2.80 1.99
CA CYS A 15 6.82 2.72 3.09
C CYS A 15 5.45 3.17 2.59
N TYR A 16 4.40 2.46 2.99
CA TYR A 16 3.03 2.79 2.68
C TYR A 16 2.31 2.90 4.01
N ASP A 17 1.72 4.05 4.26
CA ASP A 17 1.03 4.41 5.50
C ASP A 17 -0.37 4.86 5.11
N ALA A 18 -1.40 4.24 5.68
CA ALA A 18 -2.79 4.58 5.45
C ALA A 18 -3.40 5.29 6.68
N GLY A 19 -2.57 5.69 7.65
CA GLY A 19 -2.95 6.50 8.80
C GLY A 19 -3.52 5.70 9.97
N GLY A 20 -3.16 4.43 10.14
CA GLY A 20 -3.63 3.60 11.26
C GLY A 20 -2.64 2.52 11.70
N GLU A 21 -3.15 1.47 12.34
CA GLU A 21 -2.35 0.29 12.66
C GLU A 21 -2.62 -0.78 11.59
N GLU A 22 -1.77 -0.85 10.57
CA GLU A 22 -1.92 -1.78 9.45
C GLU A 22 -1.19 -3.11 9.67
N PHE A 23 -1.89 -4.18 9.32
CA PHE A 23 -1.32 -5.52 9.23
C PHE A 23 -1.40 -6.01 7.79
N LEU A 24 -0.23 -6.26 7.19
CA LEU A 24 -0.12 -6.90 5.87
C LEU A 24 -0.51 -8.38 5.99
N ALA A 25 -1.55 -8.79 5.28
CA ALA A 25 -1.96 -10.19 5.22
C ALA A 25 -1.26 -10.95 4.09
N LYS A 26 -1.14 -10.32 2.91
CA LYS A 26 -0.50 -10.93 1.74
C LYS A 26 0.01 -9.88 0.77
N ALA A 27 1.14 -10.17 0.13
CA ALA A 27 1.63 -9.42 -1.03
C ALA A 27 1.99 -10.38 -2.16
N VAL A 28 1.74 -9.98 -3.40
CA VAL A 28 2.09 -10.71 -4.62
C VAL A 28 2.79 -9.76 -5.58
N LEU A 29 3.96 -10.18 -6.07
CA LEU A 29 4.67 -9.48 -7.14
C LEU A 29 4.14 -9.95 -8.50
N SER A 30 3.96 -9.00 -9.41
CA SER A 30 3.63 -9.23 -10.82
C SER A 30 4.53 -8.40 -11.72
N ASN A 31 4.46 -8.62 -13.04
CA ASN A 31 5.21 -7.83 -14.02
C ASN A 31 4.86 -6.33 -14.01
N HIS A 32 3.73 -5.95 -13.41
CA HIS A 32 3.25 -4.57 -13.38
C HIS A 32 3.38 -3.94 -11.99
N GLY A 33 4.05 -4.59 -11.04
CA GLY A 33 4.16 -4.12 -9.65
C GLY A 33 3.57 -5.08 -8.64
N ILE A 34 3.22 -4.55 -7.47
CA ILE A 34 2.76 -5.34 -6.32
C ILE A 34 1.26 -5.15 -6.11
N LEU A 35 0.58 -6.24 -5.80
CA LEU A 35 -0.72 -6.22 -5.15
C LEU A 35 -0.57 -6.72 -3.71
N ALA A 36 -0.92 -5.90 -2.75
CA ALA A 36 -0.91 -6.24 -1.34
C ALA A 36 -2.28 -5.99 -0.71
N ILE A 37 -2.64 -6.83 0.24
CA ILE A 37 -3.88 -6.74 1.00
C ILE A 37 -3.59 -6.88 2.49
N GLY A 38 -4.42 -6.26 3.30
CA GLY A 38 -4.31 -6.35 4.74
C GLY A 38 -5.55 -5.86 5.46
N ILE A 39 -5.39 -5.73 6.76
CA ILE A 39 -6.39 -5.12 7.64
C ILE A 39 -5.77 -3.88 8.28
N ILE A 40 -6.59 -2.89 8.56
CA ILE A 40 -6.23 -1.69 9.33
C ILE A 40 -7.18 -1.62 10.51
N HIS A 41 -6.61 -1.47 11.71
CA HIS A 41 -7.38 -1.11 12.89
C HIS A 41 -7.64 0.38 12.88
N SER A 42 -8.91 0.78 13.05
CA SER A 42 -9.20 2.18 13.32
C SER A 42 -8.51 2.60 14.63
N ILE A 43 -8.01 3.84 14.69
CA ILE A 43 -7.39 4.42 15.88
C ILE A 43 -8.32 4.35 17.11
N SER A 44 -9.64 4.27 16.90
CA SER A 44 -10.66 4.09 17.94
C SER A 44 -10.90 2.64 18.40
N GLY A 45 -10.25 1.64 17.79
CA GLY A 45 -10.27 0.23 18.22
C GLY A 45 -11.53 -0.58 17.90
N GLU A 46 -12.59 0.03 17.38
CA GLU A 46 -13.89 -0.63 17.19
C GLU A 46 -14.14 -1.15 15.77
N LYS A 47 -13.34 -0.75 14.76
CA LYS A 47 -13.57 -1.13 13.37
C LYS A 47 -12.32 -1.67 12.69
N LEU A 48 -12.44 -2.89 12.17
CA LEU A 48 -11.52 -3.49 11.22
C LEU A 48 -11.97 -3.10 9.81
N SER A 49 -11.10 -2.46 9.05
CA SER A 49 -11.27 -2.27 7.61
C SER A 49 -10.23 -3.11 6.89
N PHE A 50 -10.56 -3.60 5.69
CA PHE A 50 -9.51 -4.10 4.81
C PHE A 50 -8.79 -2.93 4.15
N TRP A 51 -7.65 -3.20 3.54
CA TRP A 51 -7.04 -2.27 2.61
C TRP A 51 -6.41 -3.06 1.46
N ILE A 52 -6.32 -2.40 0.31
CA ILE A 52 -5.68 -2.93 -0.88
C ILE A 52 -4.66 -1.89 -1.35
N LEU A 53 -3.43 -2.34 -1.53
CA LEU A 53 -2.35 -1.56 -2.13
C LEU A 53 -2.04 -2.15 -3.50
N LYS A 54 -2.10 -1.31 -4.53
CA LYS A 54 -1.61 -1.63 -5.86
C LYS A 54 -0.51 -0.64 -6.24
N THR A 55 0.62 -1.15 -6.71
CA THR A 55 1.75 -0.34 -7.16
C THR A 55 2.10 -0.64 -8.60
N ASP A 56 2.88 0.25 -9.22
CA ASP A 56 3.67 -0.05 -10.41
C ASP A 56 4.95 -0.86 -10.08
N SER A 57 5.75 -1.18 -11.10
CA SER A 57 7.02 -1.93 -10.95
C SER A 57 8.09 -1.20 -10.13
N SER A 58 7.98 0.12 -10.02
CA SER A 58 8.89 0.99 -9.25
C SER A 58 8.40 1.20 -7.81
N GLY A 59 7.27 0.59 -7.44
CA GLY A 59 6.68 0.68 -6.11
C GLY A 59 5.83 1.93 -5.88
N PHE A 60 5.46 2.69 -6.91
CA PHE A 60 4.59 3.86 -6.76
C PHE A 60 3.11 3.46 -6.89
N VAL A 61 2.27 4.03 -6.03
CA VAL A 61 0.81 3.94 -6.12
C VAL A 61 0.31 4.85 -7.23
N GLU A 62 -0.48 4.30 -8.14
CA GLU A 62 -1.08 5.05 -9.23
C GLU A 62 -2.10 6.07 -8.69
N GLY A 63 -2.05 7.32 -9.15
CA GLY A 63 -2.97 8.38 -8.74
C GLY A 63 -2.66 9.07 -7.40
N ALA A 64 -1.64 8.60 -6.68
CA ALA A 64 -1.15 9.28 -5.47
C ALA A 64 -0.30 10.52 -5.80
N GLY A 65 -0.40 11.55 -4.98
CA GLY A 65 0.39 12.77 -5.11
C GLY A 65 1.88 12.52 -4.90
N ILE A 66 2.72 13.27 -5.60
CA ILE A 66 4.17 13.28 -5.42
C ILE A 66 4.60 14.69 -5.05
N THR A 67 5.34 14.83 -3.96
CA THR A 67 5.96 16.11 -3.53
C THR A 67 7.11 16.50 -4.45
N GLU A 68 7.56 17.76 -4.35
CA GLU A 68 8.67 18.27 -5.17
C GLU A 68 9.98 17.50 -4.97
N ASP A 69 10.18 16.86 -3.80
CA ASP A 69 11.34 16.02 -3.50
C ASP A 69 11.18 14.56 -3.97
N GLY A 70 10.07 14.22 -4.64
CA GLY A 70 9.81 12.89 -5.16
C GLY A 70 9.19 11.91 -4.15
N THR A 71 8.82 12.38 -2.95
CA THR A 71 8.11 11.56 -1.96
C THR A 71 6.67 11.34 -2.39
N GLN A 72 6.21 10.09 -2.37
CA GLN A 72 4.80 9.80 -2.60
C GLN A 72 4.00 10.03 -1.32
N VAL A 73 2.99 10.90 -1.40
CA VAL A 73 2.05 11.16 -0.31
C VAL A 73 0.86 10.24 -0.51
N LEU A 74 0.49 9.50 0.53
CA LEU A 74 -0.71 8.69 0.58
C LEU A 74 -1.73 9.43 1.45
N GLU A 75 -2.68 10.16 0.82
CA GLU A 75 -3.77 10.75 1.58
C GLU A 75 -4.75 9.63 1.98
N PRO A 76 -5.30 9.66 3.21
CA PRO A 76 -6.15 8.60 3.74
C PRO A 76 -7.46 8.38 2.96
N ASP A 77 -7.83 9.31 2.08
CA ASP A 77 -9.14 9.33 1.40
C ASP A 77 -9.24 8.39 0.18
N TRP A 78 -8.15 7.72 -0.23
CA TRP A 78 -8.16 6.89 -1.46
C TRP A 78 -8.50 5.42 -1.24
N ILE A 79 -8.54 4.94 0.01
CA ILE A 79 -8.96 3.59 0.33
C ILE A 79 -10.43 3.64 0.80
N SER A 80 -11.33 4.01 -0.11
CA SER A 80 -12.74 3.69 0.06
C SER A 80 -12.94 2.20 -0.22
N ILE A 81 -13.22 1.44 0.83
CA ILE A 81 -13.90 0.16 0.65
C ILE A 81 -15.38 0.48 0.55
N ASP A 82 -15.88 0.46 -0.69
CA ASP A 82 -17.29 0.17 -0.92
C ASP A 82 -17.55 -1.27 -0.49
N LEU A 83 -17.91 -1.46 0.78
CA LEU A 83 -18.59 -2.67 1.19
C LEU A 83 -19.93 -2.60 0.48
N TYR A 84 -20.15 -3.46 -0.53
CA TYR A 84 -21.48 -3.77 -1.01
C TYR A 84 -22.31 -4.21 0.21
N ASP A 85 -23.07 -3.29 0.78
CA ASP A 85 -24.18 -3.63 1.66
C ASP A 85 -25.26 -4.23 0.75
N ARG A 86 -25.79 -5.38 1.15
CA ARG A 86 -26.81 -6.09 0.36
C ARG A 86 -28.16 -5.39 0.43
#